data_AF-A0A9X7T4Y9-F1
#
_entry.id   AF-A0A9X7T4Y9-F1
#
_cell.length_a   1.000
_cell.length_b   1.000
_cell.length_c   1.000
_cell.angle_alpha   90.00
_cell.angle_beta   90.00
_cell.angle_gamma   90.00
#
_symmetry.space_group_name_H-M   'P 1'
#
loop_
_entity.id
_entity.type
_entity.pdbx_description
1 polymer ?
#
loop_
_entity_poly.entity_id
_entity_poly.type
_entity_poly.pdbx_seq_one_letter_code
_entity_poly.pdbx_strand_id
1 'polypeptide(L)'
;MHTNGTKKQLYPSAICVLTGMERGVLASHSCQDSTESNDFTMIVTTDGLGVLQVDQSRFRLGKESCWIAAPGQRVQICAAERELEYYRLPPKTSCPAV
;
A
#
# COMPACT_ATOMS: atom_id res chain seq x y z
N MET A 1 0.01 -19.54 -46.92
CA MET A 1 0.03 -20.29 -45.65
C MET A 1 -0.55 -19.40 -44.57
N HIS A 2 -1.76 -19.73 -44.09
CA HIS A 2 -2.41 -19.06 -42.97
C HIS A 2 -1.80 -19.59 -41.66
N THR A 3 -1.32 -18.72 -40.78
CA THR A 3 -1.04 -19.07 -39.38
C THR A 3 -2.14 -18.53 -38.49
N ASN A 4 -3.10 -19.39 -38.20
CA ASN A 4 -4.03 -19.26 -37.08
C ASN A 4 -3.31 -19.64 -35.77
N GLY A 5 -3.62 -18.94 -34.68
CA GLY A 5 -3.25 -19.29 -33.31
C GLY A 5 -2.56 -18.13 -32.59
N THR A 6 -3.02 -17.61 -31.46
CA THR A 6 -4.06 -18.02 -30.50
C THR A 6 -4.40 -16.74 -29.75
N LYS A 7 -5.68 -16.36 -29.65
CA LYS A 7 -6.11 -15.25 -28.80
C LYS A 7 -5.73 -15.59 -27.36
N LYS A 8 -4.77 -14.87 -26.78
CA LYS A 8 -4.48 -14.93 -25.34
C LYS A 8 -5.76 -14.59 -24.60
N GLN A 9 -6.31 -15.58 -23.90
CA GLN A 9 -7.42 -15.39 -22.98
C GLN A 9 -6.89 -14.54 -21.82
N LEU A 10 -7.09 -13.22 -21.91
CA LEU A 10 -6.90 -12.31 -20.78
C LEU A 10 -7.94 -12.74 -19.75
N TYR A 11 -7.46 -13.14 -18.58
CA TYR A 11 -8.25 -13.59 -17.43
C TYR A 11 -9.48 -12.70 -17.22
N PRO A 12 -10.63 -13.24 -16.77
CA PRO A 12 -11.76 -12.41 -16.41
C PRO A 12 -11.34 -11.38 -15.36
N SER A 13 -11.93 -10.19 -15.40
CA SER A 13 -11.78 -9.17 -14.37
C SER A 13 -12.23 -9.73 -13.02
N ALA A 14 -11.31 -10.37 -12.29
CA ALA A 14 -11.58 -10.86 -10.95
C ALA A 14 -11.51 -9.67 -9.99
N ILE A 15 -12.63 -9.35 -9.36
CA ILE A 15 -12.68 -8.37 -8.28
C ILE A 15 -12.39 -9.13 -6.99
N CYS A 16 -11.29 -8.78 -6.33
CA CYS A 16 -10.95 -9.28 -5.00
C CYS A 16 -11.16 -8.16 -3.99
N VAL A 17 -11.98 -8.41 -2.96
CA VAL A 17 -12.20 -7.48 -1.86
C VAL A 17 -11.11 -7.70 -0.81
N LEU A 18 -10.36 -6.65 -0.50
CA LEU A 18 -9.39 -6.65 0.58
C LEU A 18 -10.07 -6.15 1.86
N THR A 19 -10.16 -7.02 2.86
CA THR A 19 -10.78 -6.73 4.16
C THR A 19 -9.71 -6.38 5.20
N GLY A 20 -10.05 -5.53 6.17
CA GLY A 20 -9.13 -5.12 7.22
C GLY A 20 -8.20 -3.98 6.81
N MET A 21 -8.51 -3.27 5.73
CA MET A 21 -7.79 -2.05 5.36
C MET A 21 -8.10 -0.90 6.33
N GLU A 22 -7.06 -0.20 6.73
CA GLU A 22 -7.10 1.00 7.53
C GLU A 22 -6.90 2.21 6.61
N ARG A 23 -7.79 3.21 6.71
CA ARG A 23 -7.62 4.48 6.00
C ARG A 23 -6.81 5.43 6.86
N GLY A 24 -5.78 6.04 6.27
CA GLY A 24 -5.00 7.12 6.86
C GLY A 24 -5.16 8.42 6.07
N VAL A 25 -5.19 9.52 6.80
CA VAL A 25 -5.17 10.88 6.25
C VAL A 25 -4.14 11.68 7.02
N LEU A 26 -3.19 12.29 6.31
CA LEU A 26 -2.16 13.13 6.90
C LEU A 26 -2.30 14.55 6.39
N ALA A 27 -2.46 15.49 7.32
CA ALA A 27 -2.42 16.91 7.03
C ALA A 27 -1.04 17.30 6.44
N SER A 28 -1.01 18.41 5.71
CA SER A 28 0.23 18.95 5.12
C SER A 28 1.37 19.00 6.14
N HIS A 29 2.56 18.55 5.73
CA HIS A 29 3.79 18.51 6.53
C HIS A 29 3.73 17.66 7.81
N SER A 30 2.66 16.86 8.01
CA SER A 30 2.59 15.91 9.12
C SER A 30 3.20 14.56 8.74
N CYS A 31 3.66 13.83 9.75
CA CYS A 31 4.21 12.50 9.61
C CYS A 31 3.54 11.53 10.58
N GLN A 32 3.49 10.27 10.20
CA GLN A 32 3.06 9.16 11.04
C GLN A 32 4.08 8.04 10.98
N ASP A 33 4.50 7.61 12.17
CA ASP A 33 5.41 6.50 12.37
C ASP A 33 4.66 5.21 12.68
N SER A 34 5.18 4.10 12.17
CA SER A 34 4.67 2.76 12.41
C SER A 34 5.83 1.77 12.38
N THR A 35 5.76 0.73 13.22
CA THR A 35 6.65 -0.42 13.08
C THR A 35 5.79 -1.57 12.58
N GLU A 36 6.12 -2.10 11.41
CA GLU A 36 5.36 -3.20 10.85
C GLU A 36 5.55 -4.46 11.68
N SER A 37 4.46 -5.19 11.90
CA SER A 37 4.45 -6.38 12.75
C SER A 37 4.99 -7.61 11.98
N ASN A 38 4.57 -8.81 12.36
CA ASN A 38 5.17 -10.07 11.91
C ASN A 38 4.87 -10.48 10.46
N ASP A 39 4.16 -9.66 9.69
CA ASP A 39 3.84 -9.95 8.28
C ASP A 39 4.01 -8.70 7.41
N PHE A 40 3.90 -8.88 6.09
CA PHE A 40 4.00 -7.80 5.12
C PHE A 40 2.81 -6.85 5.23
N THR A 41 3.09 -5.55 5.12
CA THR A 41 2.07 -4.50 5.07
C THR A 41 2.06 -3.87 3.68
N MET A 42 0.87 -3.73 3.09
CA MET A 42 0.70 -2.98 1.85
C MET A 42 0.22 -1.56 2.15
N ILE A 43 0.85 -0.58 1.50
CA ILE A 43 0.51 0.85 1.61
C ILE A 43 0.14 1.35 0.22
N VAL A 44 -1.06 1.90 0.08
CA VAL A 44 -1.58 2.44 -1.19
C VAL A 44 -1.96 3.89 -1.00
N THR A 45 -1.26 4.79 -1.69
CA THR A 45 -1.61 6.22 -1.69
C THR A 45 -2.71 6.46 -2.72
N THR A 46 -3.79 7.15 -2.34
CA THR A 46 -4.93 7.41 -3.23
C THR A 46 -5.01 8.86 -3.69
N ASP A 47 -4.53 9.79 -2.87
CA ASP A 47 -4.40 11.20 -3.27
C ASP A 47 -3.27 11.89 -2.52
N GLY A 48 -2.78 13.00 -3.08
CA GLY A 48 -1.72 13.80 -2.50
C GLY A 48 -0.30 13.36 -2.87
N LEU A 49 0.67 14.03 -2.25
CA LEU A 49 2.11 13.81 -2.43
C LEU A 49 2.78 13.69 -1.07
N GLY A 50 3.80 12.85 -0.99
CA GLY A 50 4.50 12.63 0.26
C GLY A 50 5.82 11.88 0.11
N VAL A 51 6.35 11.47 1.25
CA VAL A 51 7.53 10.63 1.35
C VAL A 51 7.20 9.43 2.22
N LEU A 52 7.54 8.25 1.72
CA LEU A 52 7.60 7.02 2.49
C LEU A 52 9.06 6.79 2.87
N GLN A 53 9.35 6.74 4.14
CA GLN A 53 10.63 6.30 4.65
C GLN A 53 10.48 4.89 5.20
N VAL A 54 11.30 3.97 4.69
CA VAL A 54 11.40 2.60 5.19
C VAL A 54 12.83 2.41 5.66
N ASP A 55 13.00 2.25 6.96
CA ASP A 55 14.29 2.24 7.65
C ASP A 55 15.12 3.51 7.29
N GLN A 56 16.20 3.34 6.51
CA GLN A 56 17.08 4.43 6.05
C GLN A 56 16.80 4.87 4.60
N SER A 57 15.87 4.21 3.91
CA SER A 57 15.55 4.48 2.51
C SER A 57 14.35 5.40 2.40
N ARG A 58 14.39 6.33 1.43
CA ARG A 58 13.31 7.29 1.18
C ARG A 58 12.75 7.12 -0.23
N PHE A 59 11.44 7.07 -0.30
CA PHE A 59 10.67 6.86 -1.52
C PHE A 59 9.63 7.97 -1.68
N ARG A 60 9.40 8.41 -2.91
CA ARG A 60 8.36 9.39 -3.19
C ARG A 60 7.01 8.68 -3.20
N LEU A 61 6.03 9.27 -2.51
CA LEU A 61 4.63 8.89 -2.62
C LEU A 61 3.93 9.86 -3.56
N GLY A 62 3.14 9.30 -4.46
CA GLY A 62 2.17 10.06 -5.23
C GLY A 62 0.87 9.28 -5.36
N LYS A 63 -0.12 9.94 -5.96
CA LYS A 63 -1.41 9.33 -6.28
C LYS A 63 -1.23 7.96 -6.96
N GLU A 64 -2.00 6.98 -6.49
CA GLU A 64 -2.05 5.60 -7.00
C GLU A 64 -0.72 4.83 -6.89
N SER A 65 0.19 5.27 -6.02
CA SER A 65 1.41 4.52 -5.71
C SER A 65 1.13 3.39 -4.71
N CYS A 66 1.80 2.25 -4.89
CA CYS A 66 1.68 1.09 -4.02
C CYS A 66 3.07 0.63 -3.53
N TRP A 67 3.17 0.33 -2.24
CA TRP A 67 4.39 -0.12 -1.57
C TRP A 67 4.12 -1.30 -0.67
N ILE A 68 5.12 -2.17 -0.53
CA ILE A 68 5.08 -3.31 0.39
C ILE A 68 6.23 -3.15 1.37
N ALA A 69 5.92 -3.07 2.66
CA ALA A 69 6.89 -3.10 3.74
C ALA A 69 7.00 -4.52 4.28
N ALA A 70 8.23 -4.99 4.49
CA ALA A 70 8.53 -6.30 5.05
C ALA A 70 8.34 -6.31 6.58
N PRO A 71 8.15 -7.51 7.18
CA PRO A 71 8.01 -7.65 8.62
C PRO A 71 9.17 -6.98 9.39
N GLY A 72 8.84 -6.28 10.48
CA GLY A 72 9.82 -5.64 11.36
C GLY A 72 10.47 -4.37 10.82
N GLN A 73 10.15 -3.92 9.60
CA GLN A 73 10.65 -2.65 9.08
C GLN A 73 9.98 -1.46 9.79
N ARG A 74 10.76 -0.38 9.97
CA ARG A 74 10.23 0.89 10.47
C ARG A 74 9.76 1.73 9.30
N VAL A 75 8.49 2.11 9.34
CA VAL A 75 7.83 2.88 8.30
C VAL A 75 7.41 4.23 8.84
N GLN A 76 7.84 5.30 8.18
CA GLN A 76 7.35 6.66 8.40
C GLN A 76 6.72 7.17 7.10
N ILE A 77 5.49 7.67 7.19
CA ILE A 77 4.78 8.29 6.09
C ILE A 77 4.66 9.78 6.40
N CYS A 78 5.10 10.63 5.49
CA CYS A 78 5.01 12.09 5.64
C CYS A 78 4.25 12.71 4.45
N ALA A 79 3.30 13.58 4.74
CA ALA A 79 2.67 14.43 3.73
C ALA A 79 3.61 15.56 3.31
N ALA A 80 3.56 15.95 2.04
CA ALA A 80 4.27 17.11 1.51
C ALA A 80 3.45 18.39 1.74
N GLU A 81 3.15 19.15 0.67
CA GLU A 81 2.47 20.46 0.72
C GLU A 81 0.94 20.39 0.80
N ARG A 82 0.37 19.21 0.62
CA ARG A 82 -1.08 18.98 0.63
C ARG A 82 -1.38 17.76 1.48
N GLU A 83 -2.66 17.61 1.80
CA GLU A 83 -3.16 16.41 2.45
C GLU A 83 -2.77 15.16 1.65
N LEU A 84 -2.37 14.11 2.37
CA LEU A 84 -2.03 12.81 1.82
C LEU A 84 -3.05 11.79 2.31
N GLU A 85 -3.73 11.14 1.37
CA GLU A 85 -4.67 10.06 1.64
C GLU A 85 -4.07 8.72 1.25
N TYR A 86 -4.21 7.71 2.11
CA TYR A 86 -3.71 6.39 1.85
C TYR A 86 -4.51 5.29 2.56
N TYR A 87 -4.36 4.07 2.07
CA TYR A 87 -4.80 2.85 2.75
C TYR A 87 -3.60 2.02 3.20
N ARG A 88 -3.74 1.40 4.37
CA ARG A 88 -2.84 0.37 4.88
C ARG A 88 -3.60 -0.93 4.96
N LEU A 89 -3.04 -2.00 4.44
CA LEU A 89 -3.50 -3.35 4.70
C LEU A 89 -2.50 -4.00 5.65
N PRO A 90 -2.75 -3.97 6.97
CA PRO A 90 -1.90 -4.65 7.92
C PRO A 90 -2.01 -6.18 7.76
N PRO A 91 -1.07 -6.92 8.36
CA PRO A 91 -1.15 -8.36 8.50
C PRO A 91 -2.52 -8.78 9.03
N LYS A 92 -3.03 -9.94 8.59
CA LYS A 92 -4.22 -10.53 9.23
C LYS A 92 -3.90 -10.69 10.71
N THR A 93 -4.57 -9.93 11.57
CA THR A 93 -4.70 -10.35 12.97
C THR A 93 -5.41 -11.70 12.92
N SER A 94 -4.72 -12.75 13.35
CA SER A 94 -5.33 -14.07 13.51
C SER A 94 -6.63 -13.87 14.28
N CYS A 95 -7.76 -14.32 13.73
CA CYS A 95 -9.01 -14.37 14.49
C CYS A 95 -8.71 -15.00 15.85
N PRO A 96 -9.16 -14.41 16.98
CA PRO A 96 -9.08 -15.13 18.24
C PRO A 96 -9.85 -16.45 18.04
N ALA A 97 -9.19 -17.57 18.32
CA ALA A 97 -9.84 -18.87 18.32
C ALA A 97 -11.02 -18.80 19.29
N VAL A 98 -12.23 -19.03 18.79
CA VAL A 98 -13.44 -19.22 19.59
C VAL A 98 -13.40 -20.59 20.24
#